data_AF-J3EY24-F1
#
_entry.id   AF-J3EY24-F1
#
_cell.length_a   1.000
_cell.length_b   1.000
_cell.length_c   1.000
_cell.angle_alpha   90.00
_cell.angle_beta   90.00
_cell.angle_gamma   90.00
#
_symmetry.space_group_name_H-M   'P 1'
#
loop_
_entity.id
_entity.type
_entity.pdbx_description
1 polymer ?
#
loop_
_entity_poly.entity_id
_entity_poly.type
_entity_poly.pdbx_seq_one_letter_code
_entity_poly.pdbx_strand_id
1 'polypeptide(L)'
;MPETNRRAFLKTVGAAGTVAMVGGAGVVGADDHTSESANVRVVHASPDAPNVDVYVDGSAVLEDVPFQAVSDYLSLEPGTYTVKVTAAGDPDTVAFEGDVTVEDADYTVAATGELSEETFTPLVLEDAPSAPAEGNAQVRLVHASPDAPAVDVTVEGADLTVFDGVDTGTASDYVEVPAGEYTLEVRGDTEGNDGDVVATFDVAVEAGMSYTAFATGYLTPDDEPQDRAFDLVVAADGSEMDDKEDDVGGKPEQPSEASVRAVHAIPDAPSVDVYVDGSKVLSDVPFRAVSDYLTVPAGEHTVKITAAGDPDTVVFEETLTVEESAYTVAAVGELSEGTQAPLVLADDATMPADDTAVVRLVHASPDAPAVDVTVEGADLTLFDGVEPGTASEYVEVPAGEYTLEVRGDTEGNDGDVVATFDVAVEGGMAYTAFATGYLTPDDDPSSCPFDLVVASDMATEAEGEMEEDSSSGEETEEDA
;
A
#
# COMPACT_ATOMS: atom_id res chain seq x y z
N MET A 1 66.22 11.32 -36.71
CA MET A 1 66.67 11.89 -35.43
C MET A 1 65.73 11.39 -34.36
N PRO A 2 66.27 11.03 -33.19
CA PRO A 2 65.93 9.79 -32.50
C PRO A 2 64.88 10.05 -31.39
N GLU A 3 64.04 9.05 -31.04
CA GLU A 3 64.16 8.28 -29.77
C GLU A 3 63.51 8.98 -28.55
N THR A 4 62.78 8.36 -27.61
CA THR A 4 62.24 7.02 -27.32
C THR A 4 61.34 7.23 -26.07
N ASN A 5 60.43 6.38 -25.60
CA ASN A 5 60.65 5.09 -24.93
C ASN A 5 59.30 4.59 -24.39
N ARG A 6 58.86 3.36 -24.76
CA ARG A 6 58.98 2.08 -24.00
C ARG A 6 57.90 1.95 -22.91
N ARG A 7 57.12 0.87 -22.78
CA ARG A 7 57.38 -0.58 -22.88
C ARG A 7 56.06 -1.31 -23.26
N ALA A 8 56.00 -2.18 -24.27
CA ALA A 8 56.27 -3.65 -24.25
C ALA A 8 55.35 -4.41 -23.27
N PHE A 9 54.63 -5.49 -23.63
CA PHE A 9 55.05 -6.64 -24.44
C PHE A 9 53.82 -7.49 -24.86
N LEU A 10 53.77 -7.91 -26.13
CA LEU A 10 52.86 -8.93 -26.69
C LEU A 10 53.56 -10.30 -26.71
N LYS A 11 52.82 -11.41 -26.50
CA LYS A 11 53.00 -12.72 -27.17
C LYS A 11 51.91 -13.70 -26.70
N THR A 12 50.84 -14.03 -27.43
CA THR A 12 50.59 -14.79 -28.69
C THR A 12 50.64 -16.34 -28.58
N VAL A 13 49.59 -16.97 -29.17
CA VAL A 13 49.41 -18.36 -29.71
C VAL A 13 49.33 -19.48 -28.67
N GLY A 14 48.35 -20.40 -28.65
CA GLY A 14 47.32 -20.84 -29.60
C GLY A 14 47.42 -22.36 -29.81
N ALA A 15 46.31 -23.11 -29.71
CA ALA A 15 46.12 -24.42 -30.34
C ALA A 15 44.67 -24.89 -30.18
N ALA A 16 44.07 -25.30 -31.30
CA ALA A 16 42.74 -25.89 -31.40
C ALA A 16 42.76 -27.41 -31.15
N GLY A 17 41.63 -27.97 -30.71
CA GLY A 17 41.37 -29.41 -30.74
C GLY A 17 39.99 -29.77 -30.18
N THR A 18 39.05 -30.12 -31.06
CA THR A 18 37.78 -30.80 -30.73
C THR A 18 37.98 -32.33 -30.78
N VAL A 19 37.29 -33.07 -29.89
CA VAL A 19 36.49 -34.30 -30.18
C VAL A 19 36.18 -35.13 -28.89
N ALA A 20 34.88 -35.40 -28.72
CA ALA A 20 34.14 -36.57 -28.19
C ALA A 20 34.14 -37.03 -26.71
N MET A 21 32.92 -37.46 -26.35
CA MET A 21 32.38 -37.98 -25.10
C MET A 21 32.98 -39.31 -24.59
N VAL A 22 32.88 -39.56 -23.27
CA VAL A 22 32.16 -40.67 -22.60
C VAL A 22 32.67 -40.86 -21.15
N GLY A 23 31.76 -40.79 -20.18
CA GLY A 23 31.68 -41.65 -18.99
C GLY A 23 32.67 -41.43 -17.84
N GLY A 24 32.16 -40.92 -16.72
CA GLY A 24 32.84 -41.02 -15.43
C GLY A 24 32.04 -40.36 -14.31
N ALA A 25 31.35 -41.19 -13.52
CA ALA A 25 30.69 -40.78 -12.28
C ALA A 25 31.69 -40.06 -11.36
N GLY A 26 31.39 -38.80 -11.04
CA GLY A 26 32.02 -38.03 -9.99
C GLY A 26 30.89 -37.40 -9.19
N VAL A 27 30.70 -37.89 -7.97
CA VAL A 27 29.89 -37.22 -6.96
C VAL A 27 30.53 -35.85 -6.70
N VAL A 28 29.86 -34.79 -7.12
CA VAL A 28 30.09 -33.44 -6.62
C VAL A 28 28.87 -33.18 -5.76
N GLY A 29 29.09 -32.94 -4.47
CA GLY A 29 28.01 -32.58 -3.56
C GLY A 29 27.25 -31.42 -4.18
N ALA A 30 25.92 -31.52 -4.17
CA ALA A 30 25.14 -30.31 -4.08
C ALA A 30 25.55 -29.70 -2.74
N ASP A 31 26.38 -28.66 -2.81
CA ASP A 31 26.42 -27.68 -1.74
C ASP A 31 24.96 -27.26 -1.58
N ASP A 32 24.40 -27.61 -0.43
CA ASP A 32 23.11 -27.14 0.03
C ASP A 32 23.31 -25.63 0.24
N HIS A 33 23.09 -24.86 -0.83
CA HIS A 33 22.99 -23.42 -0.73
C HIS A 33 21.64 -23.16 -0.06
N THR A 34 21.59 -23.30 1.27
CA THR A 34 20.70 -22.45 2.06
C THR A 34 21.11 -21.04 1.69
N SER A 35 20.34 -20.39 0.83
CA SER A 35 20.50 -18.97 0.59
C SER A 35 20.24 -18.28 1.93
N GLU A 36 21.31 -17.91 2.62
CA GLU A 36 21.27 -17.05 3.80
C GLU A 36 20.61 -15.74 3.33
N SER A 37 19.47 -15.38 3.92
CA SER A 37 18.67 -14.22 3.52
C SER A 37 18.26 -13.44 4.76
N ALA A 38 18.54 -12.15 4.77
CA ALA A 38 18.02 -11.24 5.76
C ALA A 38 16.63 -10.77 5.32
N ASN A 39 15.64 -10.76 6.20
CA ASN A 39 14.34 -10.17 5.89
C ASN A 39 14.16 -8.92 6.73
N VAL A 40 13.80 -7.81 6.12
CA VAL A 40 13.74 -6.51 6.80
C VAL A 40 12.42 -5.84 6.50
N ARG A 41 11.66 -5.50 7.53
CA ARG A 41 10.51 -4.59 7.42
C ARG A 41 10.80 -3.25 8.07
N VAL A 42 10.04 -2.23 7.67
CA VAL A 42 10.14 -0.87 8.20
C VAL A 42 8.86 -0.50 8.93
N VAL A 43 9.00 0.19 10.06
CA VAL A 43 7.86 0.78 10.80
C VAL A 43 8.05 2.28 10.90
N HIS A 44 7.05 3.06 10.50
CA HIS A 44 7.09 4.51 10.66
C HIS A 44 6.50 4.93 12.02
N ALA A 45 7.33 5.06 13.05
CA ALA A 45 6.89 5.40 14.41
C ALA A 45 7.19 6.86 14.84
N SER A 46 7.67 7.73 13.94
CA SER A 46 7.99 9.13 14.22
C SER A 46 6.75 10.04 14.09
N PRO A 47 6.24 10.66 15.16
CA PRO A 47 4.93 11.32 15.13
C PRO A 47 4.94 12.76 14.58
N ASP A 48 6.08 13.38 14.32
CA ASP A 48 6.14 14.67 13.62
C ASP A 48 6.65 14.57 12.17
N ALA A 49 7.19 13.42 11.79
CA ALA A 49 7.64 13.19 10.43
C ALA A 49 6.43 13.12 9.46
N PRO A 50 6.55 13.74 8.26
CA PRO A 50 5.60 13.51 7.18
C PRO A 50 5.75 12.07 6.68
N ASN A 51 4.96 11.68 5.67
CA ASN A 51 5.22 10.43 4.96
C ASN A 51 6.67 10.39 4.48
N VAL A 52 7.27 9.19 4.47
CA VAL A 52 8.69 9.03 4.14
C VAL A 52 8.93 8.08 2.99
N ASP A 53 9.99 8.36 2.24
CA ASP A 53 10.58 7.42 1.30
C ASP A 53 11.81 6.76 1.96
N VAL A 54 11.95 5.46 1.78
CA VAL A 54 13.08 4.67 2.29
C VAL A 54 13.93 4.19 1.12
N TYR A 55 15.23 4.47 1.20
CA TYR A 55 16.21 4.09 0.19
C TYR A 55 17.24 3.15 0.79
N VAL A 56 17.59 2.11 0.05
CA VAL A 56 18.66 1.15 0.35
C VAL A 56 19.71 1.23 -0.75
N ASP A 57 20.95 1.56 -0.38
CA ASP A 57 22.08 1.80 -1.30
C ASP A 57 21.74 2.79 -2.44
N GLY A 58 20.87 3.75 -2.15
CA GLY A 58 20.43 4.79 -3.07
C GLY A 58 19.26 4.43 -3.98
N SER A 59 18.72 3.20 -3.89
CA SER A 59 17.48 2.80 -4.58
C SER A 59 16.29 2.94 -3.64
N ALA A 60 15.19 3.56 -4.08
CA ALA A 60 13.95 3.59 -3.30
C ALA A 60 13.39 2.17 -3.19
N VAL A 61 13.02 1.76 -1.98
CA VAL A 61 12.44 0.44 -1.68
C VAL A 61 11.05 0.53 -1.07
N LEU A 62 10.75 1.66 -0.42
CA LEU A 62 9.41 2.02 0.05
C LEU A 62 9.21 3.51 -0.25
N GLU A 63 8.04 3.88 -0.75
CA GLU A 63 7.70 5.25 -1.10
C GLU A 63 6.39 5.64 -0.40
N ASP A 64 6.26 6.91 -0.04
CA ASP A 64 5.09 7.50 0.61
C ASP A 64 4.58 6.76 1.86
N VAL A 65 5.48 6.22 2.67
CA VAL A 65 5.13 5.43 3.87
C VAL A 65 4.52 6.36 4.93
N PRO A 66 3.24 6.18 5.32
CA PRO A 66 2.60 7.05 6.30
C PRO A 66 2.99 6.69 7.74
N PHE A 67 2.76 7.61 8.67
CA PHE A 67 2.89 7.34 10.11
C PHE A 67 2.07 6.12 10.53
N GLN A 68 2.64 5.30 11.42
CA GLN A 68 2.14 4.01 11.92
C GLN A 68 2.12 2.86 10.91
N ALA A 69 2.52 3.07 9.65
CA ALA A 69 2.64 1.98 8.70
C ALA A 69 3.70 0.97 9.12
N VAL A 70 3.39 -0.31 8.91
CA VAL A 70 4.28 -1.46 9.02
C VAL A 70 4.38 -2.03 7.61
N SER A 71 5.57 -2.05 7.02
CA SER A 71 5.75 -2.65 5.71
C SER A 71 5.76 -4.18 5.78
N ASP A 72 5.60 -4.82 4.63
CA ASP A 72 6.00 -6.20 4.45
C ASP A 72 7.51 -6.38 4.65
N TYR A 73 7.93 -7.63 4.85
CA TYR A 73 9.35 -7.98 4.87
C TYR A 73 9.94 -7.93 3.46
N LEU A 74 11.02 -7.17 3.33
CA LEU A 74 11.87 -7.12 2.15
C LEU A 74 13.03 -8.10 2.32
N SER A 75 13.18 -9.03 1.37
CA SER A 75 14.30 -9.97 1.37
C SER A 75 15.57 -9.28 0.82
N LEU A 76 16.64 -9.34 1.62
CA LEU A 76 17.95 -8.76 1.36
C LEU A 76 19.05 -9.81 1.56
N GLU A 77 20.19 -9.62 0.91
CA GLU A 77 21.38 -10.42 1.24
C GLU A 77 21.95 -9.96 2.60
N PRO A 78 22.47 -10.85 3.46
CA PRO A 78 23.16 -10.41 4.68
C PRO A 78 24.33 -9.46 4.36
N GLY A 79 24.36 -8.30 5.03
CA GLY A 79 25.29 -7.25 4.67
C GLY A 79 25.09 -5.92 5.40
N THR A 80 25.93 -4.95 5.06
CA THR A 80 25.79 -3.56 5.51
C THR A 80 25.30 -2.72 4.34
N TYR A 81 24.19 -2.03 4.56
CA TYR A 81 23.49 -1.20 3.59
C TYR A 81 23.50 0.25 4.03
N THR A 82 23.68 1.18 3.09
CA THR A 82 23.42 2.59 3.37
C THR A 82 21.93 2.85 3.26
N VAL A 83 21.28 3.07 4.39
CA VAL A 83 19.86 3.40 4.49
C VAL A 83 19.70 4.91 4.56
N LYS A 84 18.84 5.45 3.71
CA LYS A 84 18.45 6.86 3.72
C LYS A 84 16.94 6.96 3.82
N VAL A 85 16.45 7.81 4.72
CA VAL A 85 15.03 8.13 4.87
C VAL A 85 14.84 9.61 4.53
N THR A 86 13.91 9.92 3.64
CA THR A 86 13.59 11.30 3.23
C THR A 86 12.10 11.57 3.39
N ALA A 87 11.71 12.84 3.36
CA ALA A 87 10.30 13.18 3.15
C ALA A 87 9.83 12.63 1.80
N ALA A 88 8.61 12.13 1.75
CA ALA A 88 8.03 11.53 0.55
C ALA A 88 8.02 12.52 -0.62
N GLY A 89 8.53 12.10 -1.77
CA GLY A 89 8.61 12.93 -2.98
C GLY A 89 9.62 14.08 -2.92
N ASP A 90 10.37 14.23 -1.83
CA ASP A 90 11.44 15.23 -1.67
C ASP A 90 12.76 14.57 -1.20
N PRO A 91 13.57 14.05 -2.15
CA PRO A 91 14.80 13.32 -1.81
C PRO A 91 15.91 14.21 -1.24
N ASP A 92 15.76 15.54 -1.26
CA ASP A 92 16.69 16.50 -0.67
C ASP A 92 16.39 16.75 0.83
N THR A 93 15.17 16.46 1.29
CA THR A 93 14.76 16.57 2.69
C THR A 93 15.06 15.25 3.41
N VAL A 94 16.32 15.08 3.82
CA VAL A 94 16.82 13.86 4.47
C VAL A 94 16.53 13.89 5.98
N ALA A 95 15.72 12.93 6.44
CA ALA A 95 15.46 12.66 7.85
C ALA A 95 16.61 11.86 8.50
N PHE A 96 17.15 10.88 7.77
CA PHE A 96 18.26 10.04 8.21
C PHE A 96 19.09 9.55 7.03
N GLU A 97 20.40 9.42 7.23
CA GLU A 97 21.30 8.70 6.32
C GLU A 97 22.39 8.02 7.15
N GLY A 98 22.51 6.70 7.03
CA GLY A 98 23.49 5.93 7.79
C GLY A 98 23.55 4.46 7.40
N ASP A 99 24.52 3.75 7.97
CA ASP A 99 24.74 2.33 7.67
C ASP A 99 23.92 1.44 8.62
N VAL A 100 23.15 0.52 8.07
CA VAL A 100 22.41 -0.54 8.78
C VAL A 100 23.01 -1.88 8.40
N THR A 101 23.31 -2.73 9.38
CA THR A 101 23.85 -4.08 9.15
C THR A 101 22.82 -5.11 9.54
N VAL A 102 22.57 -6.06 8.64
CA VAL A 102 21.64 -7.17 8.83
C VAL A 102 22.38 -8.49 8.57
N GLU A 103 22.10 -9.50 9.39
CA GLU A 103 22.62 -10.86 9.24
C GLU A 103 21.50 -11.78 8.73
N ASP A 104 21.75 -13.10 8.67
CA ASP A 104 20.74 -14.11 8.30
C ASP A 104 19.67 -14.24 9.41
N ALA A 105 18.73 -13.30 9.43
CA ALA A 105 17.63 -13.20 10.39
C ALA A 105 16.53 -12.24 9.87
N ASP A 106 15.41 -12.21 10.60
CA ASP A 106 14.34 -11.24 10.39
C ASP A 106 14.59 -9.99 11.24
N TYR A 107 14.31 -8.81 10.69
CA TYR A 107 14.53 -7.53 11.33
C TYR A 107 13.35 -6.57 11.14
N THR A 108 13.05 -5.81 12.18
CA THR A 108 12.26 -4.59 12.11
C THR A 108 13.16 -3.37 12.24
N VAL A 109 13.05 -2.43 11.32
CA VAL A 109 13.67 -1.10 11.42
C VAL A 109 12.57 -0.06 11.69
N ALA A 110 12.45 0.38 12.93
CA ALA A 110 11.46 1.37 13.33
C ALA A 110 12.04 2.79 13.30
N ALA A 111 11.47 3.68 12.49
CA ALA A 111 11.78 5.10 12.51
C ALA A 111 11.14 5.74 13.75
N THR A 112 11.94 6.08 14.77
CA THR A 112 11.48 6.63 16.06
C THR A 112 12.02 8.04 16.29
N GLY A 113 11.51 8.74 17.31
CA GLY A 113 11.92 10.12 17.63
C GLY A 113 11.27 11.15 16.71
N GLU A 114 11.79 12.38 16.74
CA GLU A 114 11.19 13.55 16.10
C GLU A 114 12.17 14.29 15.20
N LEU A 115 11.67 14.82 14.08
CA LEU A 115 12.44 15.67 13.17
C LEU A 115 12.66 17.07 13.76
N SER A 116 11.62 17.68 14.34
CA SER A 116 11.65 19.05 14.86
C SER A 116 12.61 19.21 16.04
N GLU A 117 12.80 18.14 16.83
CA GLU A 117 13.71 18.09 17.97
C GLU A 117 15.07 17.45 17.64
N GLU A 118 15.30 17.10 16.36
CA GLU A 118 16.52 16.43 15.89
C GLU A 118 16.82 15.10 16.64
N THR A 119 15.79 14.38 17.07
CA THR A 119 15.88 13.09 17.78
C THR A 119 15.55 11.88 16.90
N PHE A 120 15.14 12.11 15.65
CA PHE A 120 14.83 11.06 14.68
C PHE A 120 15.96 10.04 14.55
N THR A 121 15.65 8.78 14.79
CA THR A 121 16.61 7.67 14.70
C THR A 121 15.91 6.36 14.31
N PRO A 122 16.49 5.58 13.38
CA PRO A 122 16.05 4.21 13.17
C PRO A 122 16.50 3.33 14.34
N LEU A 123 15.56 2.57 14.89
CA LEU A 123 15.78 1.52 15.87
C LEU A 123 15.73 0.17 15.13
N VAL A 124 16.88 -0.50 15.06
CA VAL A 124 17.02 -1.80 14.39
C VAL A 124 16.83 -2.90 15.41
N LEU A 125 15.88 -3.79 15.15
CA LEU A 125 15.45 -4.86 16.05
C LEU A 125 15.53 -6.18 15.32
N GLU A 126 16.16 -7.18 15.93
CA GLU A 126 16.08 -8.57 15.47
C GLU A 126 14.74 -9.15 15.95
N ASP A 127 14.03 -9.79 15.03
CA ASP A 127 12.68 -10.28 15.23
C ASP A 127 12.67 -11.78 15.53
N ALA A 128 11.82 -12.17 16.49
CA ALA A 128 11.59 -13.56 16.88
C ALA A 128 12.88 -14.43 17.01
N PRO A 129 13.88 -14.01 17.82
CA PRO A 129 15.18 -14.71 17.89
C PRO A 129 15.10 -16.14 18.45
N SER A 130 13.93 -16.54 18.97
CA SER A 130 13.60 -17.90 19.36
C SER A 130 12.08 -18.13 19.33
N ALA A 131 11.64 -19.37 19.11
CA ALA A 131 10.23 -19.72 19.22
C ALA A 131 9.76 -19.72 20.70
N PRO A 132 8.52 -19.26 21.00
CA PRO A 132 7.98 -19.30 22.35
C PRO A 132 7.61 -20.73 22.79
N ALA A 133 7.43 -20.92 24.10
CA ALA A 133 6.97 -22.18 24.66
C ALA A 133 5.56 -22.57 24.16
N GLU A 134 5.28 -23.88 24.12
CA GLU A 134 3.97 -24.42 23.72
C GLU A 134 2.81 -23.80 24.52
N GLY A 135 1.86 -23.18 23.82
CA GLY A 135 0.71 -22.50 24.43
C GLY A 135 0.94 -21.03 24.80
N ASN A 136 2.15 -20.51 24.62
CA ASN A 136 2.50 -19.10 24.85
C ASN A 136 2.77 -18.38 23.52
N ALA A 137 2.59 -17.06 23.53
CA ALA A 137 3.17 -16.12 22.60
C ALA A 137 4.41 -15.47 23.24
N GLN A 138 5.27 -14.83 22.45
CA GLN A 138 6.24 -13.86 22.97
C GLN A 138 5.93 -12.47 22.46
N VAL A 139 6.08 -11.47 23.33
CA VAL A 139 5.77 -10.07 23.05
C VAL A 139 6.92 -9.17 23.44
N ARG A 140 7.17 -8.12 22.66
CA ARG A 140 8.14 -7.05 22.95
C ARG A 140 7.45 -5.70 22.81
N LEU A 141 7.82 -4.73 23.64
CA LEU A 141 7.35 -3.35 23.51
C LEU A 141 8.48 -2.47 22.98
N VAL A 142 8.16 -1.64 21.99
CA VAL A 142 8.96 -0.50 21.56
C VAL A 142 8.24 0.77 22.03
N HIS A 143 8.91 1.57 22.84
CA HIS A 143 8.36 2.84 23.27
C HIS A 143 8.83 3.94 22.31
N ALA A 144 7.97 4.35 21.37
CA ALA A 144 8.28 5.37 20.36
C ALA A 144 7.60 6.73 20.59
N SER A 145 6.70 6.86 21.57
CA SER A 145 6.06 8.13 21.94
C SER A 145 7.06 9.11 22.59
N PRO A 146 7.37 10.27 21.97
CA PRO A 146 8.49 11.13 22.38
C PRO A 146 8.22 12.00 23.61
N ASP A 147 6.96 12.33 23.89
CA ASP A 147 6.55 13.20 25.01
C ASP A 147 6.17 12.40 26.28
N ALA A 148 6.01 11.09 26.16
CA ALA A 148 5.75 10.20 27.28
C ALA A 148 7.06 9.80 28.01
N PRO A 149 7.07 9.83 29.36
CA PRO A 149 8.15 9.23 30.15
C PRO A 149 8.11 7.70 30.06
N ALA A 150 9.07 7.02 30.69
CA ALA A 150 9.08 5.56 30.76
C ALA A 150 7.72 4.99 31.22
N VAL A 151 7.33 3.87 30.62
CA VAL A 151 6.01 3.26 30.82
C VAL A 151 6.08 1.84 31.38
N ASP A 152 5.07 1.53 32.17
CA ASP A 152 4.70 0.16 32.53
C ASP A 152 3.52 -0.29 31.68
N VAL A 153 3.47 -1.59 31.40
CA VAL A 153 2.33 -2.24 30.73
C VAL A 153 1.80 -3.35 31.62
N THR A 154 0.56 -3.19 32.09
CA THR A 154 -0.14 -4.18 32.92
C THR A 154 -1.36 -4.73 32.19
N VAL A 155 -1.96 -5.81 32.71
CA VAL A 155 -3.19 -6.39 32.16
C VAL A 155 -4.38 -6.07 33.08
N GLU A 156 -5.44 -5.47 32.52
CA GLU A 156 -6.64 -5.12 33.27
C GLU A 156 -7.24 -6.36 33.95
N GLY A 157 -7.56 -6.23 35.24
CA GLY A 157 -8.20 -7.31 36.00
C GLY A 157 -7.29 -8.49 36.35
N ALA A 158 -6.00 -8.43 36.00
CA ALA A 158 -4.98 -9.41 36.37
C ALA A 158 -3.83 -8.75 37.16
N ASP A 159 -3.24 -9.49 38.10
CA ASP A 159 -2.01 -9.08 38.79
C ASP A 159 -0.81 -9.51 37.92
N LEU A 160 -0.72 -8.90 36.73
CA LEU A 160 0.28 -9.21 35.71
C LEU A 160 0.83 -7.91 35.10
N THR A 161 2.12 -7.67 35.32
CA THR A 161 2.92 -6.68 34.59
C THR A 161 3.64 -7.41 33.46
N VAL A 162 3.43 -6.97 32.23
CA VAL A 162 4.10 -7.51 31.04
C VAL A 162 5.45 -6.82 30.85
N PHE A 163 5.46 -5.48 30.96
CA PHE A 163 6.66 -4.65 30.84
C PHE A 163 6.72 -3.64 32.00
N ASP A 164 7.93 -3.41 32.51
CA ASP A 164 8.22 -2.60 33.70
C ASP A 164 9.33 -1.61 33.31
N GLY A 165 9.01 -0.31 33.35
CA GLY A 165 9.93 0.80 33.10
C GLY A 165 10.59 0.80 31.72
N VAL A 166 9.83 0.67 30.64
CA VAL A 166 10.39 0.75 29.27
C VAL A 166 10.66 2.21 28.93
N ASP A 167 11.93 2.55 28.70
CA ASP A 167 12.37 3.90 28.34
C ASP A 167 11.97 4.29 26.90
N THR A 168 11.62 5.55 26.69
CA THR A 168 11.36 6.14 25.37
C THR A 168 12.55 5.99 24.42
N GLY A 169 12.27 5.65 23.17
CA GLY A 169 13.26 5.39 22.12
C GLY A 169 13.95 4.03 22.24
N THR A 170 13.45 3.13 23.10
CA THR A 170 14.03 1.80 23.32
C THR A 170 13.02 0.69 23.09
N ALA A 171 13.53 -0.54 23.02
CA ALA A 171 12.72 -1.75 23.02
C ALA A 171 13.01 -2.57 24.28
N SER A 172 11.99 -3.22 24.81
CA SER A 172 12.14 -4.23 25.85
C SER A 172 12.80 -5.50 25.30
N ASP A 173 13.16 -6.42 26.19
CA ASP A 173 13.35 -7.82 25.79
C ASP A 173 11.98 -8.46 25.48
N TYR A 174 11.99 -9.60 24.77
CA TYR A 174 10.79 -10.42 24.61
C TYR A 174 10.36 -11.04 25.94
N VAL A 175 9.06 -11.02 26.19
CA VAL A 175 8.41 -11.63 27.35
C VAL A 175 7.40 -12.65 26.85
N GLU A 176 7.43 -13.86 27.40
CA GLU A 176 6.40 -14.86 27.10
C GLU A 176 5.12 -14.62 27.89
N VAL A 177 3.99 -14.66 27.19
CA VAL A 177 2.65 -14.59 27.78
C VAL A 177 1.79 -15.74 27.27
N PRO A 178 0.84 -16.26 28.06
CA PRO A 178 -0.13 -17.24 27.55
C PRO A 178 -0.86 -16.69 26.31
N ALA A 179 -1.20 -17.55 25.36
CA ALA A 179 -2.05 -17.12 24.25
C ALA A 179 -3.45 -16.72 24.73
N GLY A 180 -4.02 -15.67 24.14
CA GLY A 180 -5.36 -15.17 24.46
C GLY A 180 -5.54 -13.67 24.26
N GLU A 181 -6.69 -13.19 24.71
CA GLU A 181 -7.09 -11.78 24.69
C GLU A 181 -6.61 -11.06 25.96
N TYR A 182 -6.06 -9.87 25.79
CA TYR A 182 -5.56 -9.02 26.85
C TYR A 182 -6.07 -7.60 26.68
N THR A 183 -6.58 -7.01 27.75
CA THR A 183 -6.78 -5.57 27.84
C THR A 183 -5.54 -4.99 28.51
N LEU A 184 -4.62 -4.43 27.73
CA LEU A 184 -3.39 -3.81 28.19
C LEU A 184 -3.68 -2.41 28.74
N GLU A 185 -3.15 -2.10 29.90
CA GLU A 185 -3.14 -0.77 30.49
C GLU A 185 -1.72 -0.22 30.44
N VAL A 186 -1.53 0.86 29.68
CA VAL A 186 -0.28 1.62 29.66
C VAL A 186 -0.31 2.62 30.80
N ARG A 187 0.74 2.62 31.62
CA ARG A 187 0.85 3.43 32.84
C ARG A 187 2.18 4.18 32.83
N GLY A 188 2.23 5.32 33.51
CA GLY A 188 3.52 5.94 33.83
C GLY A 188 4.30 5.09 34.84
N ASP A 189 5.61 4.91 34.60
CA ASP A 189 6.51 4.08 35.41
C ASP A 189 6.49 4.43 36.91
N THR A 190 6.23 3.42 37.75
CA THR A 190 6.43 3.49 39.21
C THR A 190 7.08 2.22 39.74
N GLU A 191 7.78 2.30 40.89
CA GLU A 191 8.35 1.11 41.56
C GLU A 191 7.33 -0.01 41.87
N GLY A 192 6.02 0.29 41.84
CA GLY A 192 4.94 -0.65 42.10
C GLY A 192 4.11 -1.02 40.88
N ASN A 193 4.45 -0.52 39.68
CA ASN A 193 3.66 -0.67 38.45
C ASN A 193 2.20 -0.24 38.62
N ASP A 194 1.98 0.76 39.47
CA ASP A 194 0.67 1.24 39.93
C ASP A 194 0.41 2.71 39.59
N GLY A 195 1.16 3.24 38.62
CA GLY A 195 0.94 4.55 38.04
C GLY A 195 -0.46 4.72 37.44
N ASP A 196 -0.82 5.97 37.17
CA ASP A 196 -2.09 6.29 36.51
C ASP A 196 -2.12 5.65 35.11
N VAL A 197 -3.25 5.04 34.76
CA VAL A 197 -3.49 4.52 33.41
C VAL A 197 -3.65 5.70 32.47
N VAL A 198 -2.80 5.75 31.44
CA VAL A 198 -2.82 6.80 30.43
C VAL A 198 -3.49 6.34 29.13
N ALA A 199 -3.45 5.05 28.82
CA ALA A 199 -4.12 4.45 27.67
C ALA A 199 -4.48 2.99 27.93
N THR A 200 -5.46 2.47 27.18
CA THR A 200 -5.91 1.08 27.27
C THR A 200 -6.12 0.52 25.87
N PHE A 201 -5.61 -0.69 25.62
CA PHE A 201 -5.67 -1.35 24.32
C PHE A 201 -6.09 -2.81 24.48
N ASP A 202 -7.05 -3.24 23.68
CA ASP A 202 -7.40 -4.65 23.59
C ASP A 202 -6.53 -5.32 22.51
N VAL A 203 -5.83 -6.39 22.86
CA VAL A 203 -4.93 -7.14 21.96
C VAL A 203 -5.15 -8.64 22.08
N ALA A 204 -4.97 -9.35 20.97
CA ALA A 204 -4.99 -10.79 20.90
C ALA A 204 -3.59 -11.30 20.55
N VAL A 205 -3.11 -12.33 21.26
CA VAL A 205 -1.84 -12.99 20.95
C VAL A 205 -2.02 -14.51 20.85
N GLU A 206 -1.44 -15.10 19.83
CA GLU A 206 -1.60 -16.52 19.53
C GLU A 206 -0.41 -17.36 20.00
N ALA A 207 -0.69 -18.62 20.31
CA ALA A 207 0.35 -19.56 20.73
C ALA A 207 1.33 -19.82 19.57
N GLY A 208 2.62 -19.79 19.86
CA GLY A 208 3.66 -19.98 18.86
C GLY A 208 4.08 -18.71 18.13
N MET A 209 3.34 -17.61 18.30
CA MET A 209 3.59 -16.34 17.61
C MET A 209 4.47 -15.41 18.43
N SER A 210 5.14 -14.51 17.72
CA SER A 210 5.98 -13.46 18.27
C SER A 210 5.40 -12.12 17.83
N TYR A 211 5.36 -11.12 18.70
CA TYR A 211 4.82 -9.80 18.35
C TYR A 211 5.70 -8.68 18.89
N THR A 212 5.81 -7.61 18.13
CA THR A 212 6.33 -6.32 18.60
C THR A 212 5.19 -5.30 18.61
N ALA A 213 4.94 -4.71 19.78
CA ALA A 213 4.01 -3.62 19.97
C ALA A 213 4.77 -2.29 20.01
N PHE A 214 4.34 -1.29 19.24
CA PHE A 214 4.93 0.04 19.16
C PHE A 214 4.00 1.04 19.82
N ALA A 215 4.39 1.57 20.98
CA ALA A 215 3.70 2.68 21.60
C ALA A 215 4.12 3.98 20.88
N THR A 216 3.23 4.51 20.04
CA THR A 216 3.48 5.62 19.11
C THR A 216 2.61 6.83 19.45
N GLY A 217 2.85 7.95 18.77
CA GLY A 217 2.06 9.18 18.96
C GLY A 217 2.44 9.95 20.22
N TYR A 218 1.63 10.94 20.57
CA TYR A 218 1.83 11.85 21.67
C TYR A 218 0.84 11.58 22.81
N LEU A 219 1.32 11.60 24.04
CA LEU A 219 0.46 11.56 25.23
C LEU A 219 -0.34 12.86 25.39
N THR A 220 0.23 13.99 24.94
CA THR A 220 -0.38 15.32 24.97
C THR A 220 -0.38 15.98 23.59
N PRO A 221 -1.13 15.44 22.60
CA PRO A 221 -1.04 15.87 21.20
C PRO A 221 -1.42 17.35 20.98
N ASP A 222 -2.30 17.92 21.81
CA ASP A 222 -2.72 19.33 21.76
C ASP A 222 -1.55 20.32 21.94
N ASP A 223 -0.44 19.89 22.58
CA ASP A 223 0.73 20.73 22.87
C ASP A 223 1.89 20.50 21.86
N GLU A 224 1.72 19.61 20.88
CA GLU A 224 2.78 19.09 20.01
C GLU A 224 2.66 19.56 18.54
N PRO A 225 3.71 19.40 17.69
CA PRO A 225 3.70 19.87 16.30
C PRO A 225 2.61 19.23 15.42
N GLN A 226 2.18 18.01 15.75
CA GLN A 226 1.14 17.27 15.05
C GLN A 226 0.13 16.68 16.05
N ASP A 227 -1.15 16.69 15.68
CA ASP A 227 -2.24 16.11 16.48
C ASP A 227 -2.33 14.58 16.27
N ARG A 228 -1.29 13.86 16.70
CA ARG A 228 -1.19 12.39 16.62
C ARG A 228 -1.26 11.81 18.02
N ALA A 229 -2.44 11.39 18.47
CA ALA A 229 -2.64 10.87 19.81
C ALA A 229 -1.88 9.55 20.08
N PHE A 230 -1.62 9.28 21.35
CA PHE A 230 -0.96 8.07 21.81
C PHE A 230 -1.73 6.81 21.38
N ASP A 231 -1.03 5.87 20.79
CA ASP A 231 -1.63 4.68 20.19
C ASP A 231 -0.65 3.49 20.19
N LEU A 232 -1.17 2.28 19.99
CA LEU A 232 -0.42 1.04 20.03
C LEU A 232 -0.56 0.28 18.69
N VAL A 233 0.51 0.28 17.91
CA VAL A 233 0.59 -0.53 16.67
C VAL A 233 1.17 -1.90 17.04
N VAL A 234 0.50 -2.99 16.70
CA VAL A 234 0.98 -4.35 16.99
C VAL A 234 1.31 -5.06 15.69
N ALA A 235 2.54 -5.54 15.57
CA ALA A 235 3.01 -6.29 14.40
C ALA A 235 3.43 -7.70 14.80
N ALA A 236 3.07 -8.70 14.00
CA ALA A 236 3.53 -10.08 14.17
C ALA A 236 4.95 -10.22 13.62
N ASP A 237 5.85 -10.82 14.39
CA ASP A 237 7.28 -10.95 14.08
C ASP A 237 7.56 -12.29 13.39
N GLY A 238 8.41 -12.27 12.37
CA GLY A 238 8.81 -13.44 11.58
C GLY A 238 8.34 -13.37 10.13
N SER A 239 9.25 -13.63 9.20
CA SER A 239 9.00 -13.73 7.75
C SER A 239 8.41 -15.10 7.33
N GLU A 240 8.61 -16.14 8.14
CA GLU A 240 8.09 -17.50 7.88
C GLU A 240 6.55 -17.63 8.00
N MET A 241 5.82 -16.54 8.26
CA MET A 241 4.36 -16.57 8.30
C MET A 241 3.71 -16.68 6.91
N ASP A 242 4.47 -16.41 5.84
CA ASP A 242 4.00 -16.56 4.46
C ASP A 242 4.18 -17.99 3.90
N ASP A 243 5.04 -18.81 4.50
CA ASP A 243 5.44 -20.12 3.94
C ASP A 243 4.80 -21.35 4.63
N LYS A 244 3.87 -21.18 5.57
CA LYS A 244 3.15 -22.30 6.22
C LYS A 244 1.68 -22.39 5.78
N GLU A 245 1.47 -22.57 4.49
CA GLU A 245 0.34 -23.39 4.02
C GLU A 245 0.63 -24.85 4.41
N ASP A 246 0.19 -25.28 5.59
CA ASP A 246 -0.36 -26.63 5.82
C ASP A 246 -0.60 -26.92 7.32
N ASP A 247 -1.88 -27.04 7.68
CA ASP A 247 -2.45 -27.90 8.73
C ASP A 247 -2.16 -27.58 10.22
N VAL A 248 -3.04 -26.78 10.83
CA VAL A 248 -3.93 -27.12 11.98
C VAL A 248 -4.15 -25.89 12.88
N GLY A 249 -5.38 -25.37 12.86
CA GLY A 249 -5.95 -24.48 13.89
C GLY A 249 -6.05 -23.03 13.45
N GLY A 250 -7.27 -22.53 13.28
CA GLY A 250 -7.56 -21.24 12.66
C GLY A 250 -6.76 -20.08 13.24
N LYS A 251 -5.99 -19.44 12.36
CA LYS A 251 -5.58 -18.03 12.44
C LYS A 251 -6.81 -17.21 12.86
N PRO A 252 -6.70 -16.21 13.76
CA PRO A 252 -7.60 -15.07 13.66
C PRO A 252 -7.46 -14.58 12.23
N GLU A 253 -8.58 -14.50 11.52
CA GLU A 253 -8.61 -13.86 10.21
C GLU A 253 -8.02 -12.46 10.43
N GLN A 254 -6.78 -12.25 9.97
CA GLN A 254 -6.30 -10.89 9.70
C GLN A 254 -7.43 -10.24 8.91
N PRO A 255 -7.88 -9.02 9.27
CA PRO A 255 -8.93 -8.38 8.49
C PRO A 255 -8.40 -8.36 7.06
N SER A 256 -9.13 -9.01 6.15
CA SER A 256 -8.74 -9.01 4.75
C SER A 256 -8.57 -7.55 4.30
N GLU A 257 -7.60 -7.24 3.47
CA GLU A 257 -7.32 -5.84 3.11
C GLU A 257 -8.00 -5.47 1.79
N ALA A 258 -8.46 -4.23 1.70
CA ALA A 258 -8.98 -3.62 0.50
C ALA A 258 -8.00 -2.55 0.00
N SER A 259 -7.84 -2.45 -1.32
CA SER A 259 -7.11 -1.36 -1.96
C SER A 259 -8.11 -0.29 -2.41
N VAL A 260 -8.06 0.92 -1.86
CA VAL A 260 -9.03 1.98 -2.15
C VAL A 260 -8.33 3.24 -2.62
N ARG A 261 -8.72 3.77 -3.78
CA ARG A 261 -8.29 5.11 -4.22
C ARG A 261 -9.45 6.10 -4.23
N ALA A 262 -9.14 7.37 -3.99
CA ALA A 262 -10.11 8.46 -4.02
C ALA A 262 -9.95 9.32 -5.27
N VAL A 263 -11.07 9.77 -5.84
CA VAL A 263 -11.10 10.68 -6.99
C VAL A 263 -11.94 11.90 -6.66
N HIS A 264 -11.37 13.09 -6.83
CA HIS A 264 -12.10 14.33 -6.67
C HIS A 264 -12.68 14.78 -8.03
N ALA A 265 -13.97 14.53 -8.26
CA ALA A 265 -14.63 14.89 -9.52
C ALA A 265 -15.73 15.97 -9.42
N ILE A 266 -15.95 16.57 -8.25
CA ILE A 266 -16.88 17.70 -8.07
C ILE A 266 -16.24 19.02 -8.54
N PRO A 267 -16.72 19.67 -9.62
CA PRO A 267 -16.03 20.81 -10.21
C PRO A 267 -16.22 22.15 -9.48
N ASP A 268 -17.21 22.27 -8.59
CA ASP A 268 -17.48 23.48 -7.80
C ASP A 268 -17.04 23.38 -6.33
N ALA A 269 -16.50 22.23 -5.92
CA ALA A 269 -15.90 22.08 -4.61
C ALA A 269 -14.49 22.69 -4.57
N PRO A 270 -14.08 23.26 -3.41
CA PRO A 270 -12.69 23.60 -3.18
C PRO A 270 -11.83 22.33 -3.07
N SER A 271 -10.51 22.48 -2.93
CA SER A 271 -9.68 21.35 -2.47
C SER A 271 -10.23 20.77 -1.17
N VAL A 272 -10.09 19.45 -1.00
CA VAL A 272 -10.66 18.72 0.13
C VAL A 272 -9.59 17.95 0.91
N ASP A 273 -9.87 17.75 2.20
CA ASP A 273 -9.19 16.75 3.02
C ASP A 273 -10.09 15.50 3.12
N VAL A 274 -9.50 14.32 3.02
CA VAL A 274 -10.20 13.02 3.12
C VAL A 274 -9.80 12.33 4.40
N TYR A 275 -10.79 11.89 5.16
CA TYR A 275 -10.63 11.17 6.42
C TYR A 275 -11.30 9.80 6.33
N VAL A 276 -10.62 8.78 6.86
CA VAL A 276 -11.13 7.42 7.02
C VAL A 276 -11.07 7.10 8.51
N ASP A 277 -12.22 6.74 9.09
CA ASP A 277 -12.39 6.44 10.52
C ASP A 277 -11.85 7.52 11.47
N GLY A 278 -11.92 8.77 11.02
CA GLY A 278 -11.46 9.95 11.76
C GLY A 278 -10.01 10.35 11.50
N SER A 279 -9.21 9.50 10.86
CA SER A 279 -7.82 9.79 10.48
C SER A 279 -7.76 10.45 9.10
N LYS A 280 -7.02 11.56 8.96
CA LYS A 280 -6.81 12.20 7.65
C LYS A 280 -5.85 11.37 6.81
N VAL A 281 -6.32 10.84 5.69
CA VAL A 281 -5.53 10.00 4.77
C VAL A 281 -5.07 10.74 3.53
N LEU A 282 -5.80 11.78 3.10
CA LEU A 282 -5.40 12.66 2.00
C LEU A 282 -5.63 14.12 2.40
N SER A 283 -4.72 15.01 1.99
CA SER A 283 -4.77 16.43 2.33
C SER A 283 -4.68 17.33 1.10
N ASP A 284 -5.43 18.43 1.10
CA ASP A 284 -5.45 19.44 0.03
C ASP A 284 -5.62 18.83 -1.37
N VAL A 285 -6.49 17.82 -1.50
CA VAL A 285 -6.79 17.12 -2.75
C VAL A 285 -7.52 18.08 -3.69
N PRO A 286 -6.94 18.49 -4.83
CA PRO A 286 -7.60 19.40 -5.75
C PRO A 286 -8.62 18.67 -6.65
N PHE A 287 -9.54 19.42 -7.25
CA PHE A 287 -10.38 18.92 -8.34
C PHE A 287 -9.54 18.23 -9.43
N ARG A 288 -10.00 17.05 -9.89
CA ARG A 288 -9.34 16.11 -10.82
C ARG A 288 -8.19 15.28 -10.27
N ALA A 289 -7.85 15.43 -8.99
CA ALA A 289 -6.90 14.52 -8.40
C ALA A 289 -7.47 13.10 -8.33
N VAL A 290 -6.61 12.15 -8.69
CA VAL A 290 -6.78 10.71 -8.46
C VAL A 290 -5.65 10.35 -7.51
N SER A 291 -5.96 9.80 -6.34
CA SER A 291 -4.93 9.31 -5.43
C SER A 291 -4.36 7.99 -5.93
N ASP A 292 -3.21 7.60 -5.39
CA ASP A 292 -2.80 6.21 -5.40
C ASP A 292 -3.78 5.36 -4.57
N TYR A 293 -3.67 4.04 -4.72
CA TYR A 293 -4.43 3.11 -3.88
C TYR A 293 -3.89 3.13 -2.44
N LEU A 294 -4.79 3.29 -1.50
CA LEU A 294 -4.55 3.21 -0.07
C LEU A 294 -5.03 1.84 0.41
N THR A 295 -4.19 1.14 1.16
CA THR A 295 -4.60 -0.10 1.84
C THR A 295 -5.42 0.23 3.07
N VAL A 296 -6.62 -0.34 3.16
CA VAL A 296 -7.49 -0.24 4.32
C VAL A 296 -7.99 -1.64 4.70
N PRO A 297 -8.31 -1.91 5.97
CA PRO A 297 -9.01 -3.14 6.32
C PRO A 297 -10.29 -3.32 5.50
N ALA A 298 -10.74 -4.53 5.25
CA ALA A 298 -12.06 -4.81 4.70
C ALA A 298 -13.10 -4.66 5.80
N GLY A 299 -14.25 -4.13 5.44
CA GLY A 299 -15.35 -3.86 6.36
C GLY A 299 -15.96 -2.49 6.16
N GLU A 300 -16.61 -2.00 7.21
CA GLU A 300 -17.29 -0.70 7.24
C GLU A 300 -16.32 0.39 7.69
N HIS A 301 -16.14 1.41 6.86
CA HIS A 301 -15.31 2.58 7.14
C HIS A 301 -16.14 3.85 7.08
N THR A 302 -15.98 4.73 8.06
CA THR A 302 -16.57 6.08 8.01
C THR A 302 -15.66 6.98 7.19
N VAL A 303 -16.12 7.36 6.01
CA VAL A 303 -15.41 8.30 5.13
C VAL A 303 -15.99 9.68 5.31
N LYS A 304 -15.15 10.63 5.73
CA LYS A 304 -15.50 12.04 5.89
C LYS A 304 -14.62 12.89 4.98
N ILE A 305 -15.24 13.77 4.20
CA ILE A 305 -14.57 14.72 3.33
C ILE A 305 -14.89 16.13 3.82
N THR A 306 -13.86 16.95 4.03
CA THR A 306 -14.01 18.34 4.47
C THR A 306 -13.34 19.29 3.49
N ALA A 307 -13.65 20.58 3.56
CA ALA A 307 -12.83 21.57 2.89
C ALA A 307 -11.39 21.51 3.44
N ALA A 308 -10.40 21.66 2.56
CA ALA A 308 -9.00 21.54 2.93
C ALA A 308 -8.63 22.56 4.02
N GLY A 309 -8.04 22.07 5.11
CA GLY A 309 -7.64 22.90 6.26
C GLY A 309 -8.79 23.44 7.11
N ASP A 310 -10.03 23.03 6.86
CA ASP A 310 -11.21 23.40 7.67
C ASP A 310 -12.06 22.15 8.00
N PRO A 311 -11.72 21.42 9.08
CA PRO A 311 -12.39 20.17 9.44
C PRO A 311 -13.86 20.34 9.87
N ASP A 312 -14.30 21.56 10.17
CA ASP A 312 -15.69 21.87 10.53
C ASP A 312 -16.58 22.03 9.29
N THR A 313 -15.99 22.29 8.11
CA THR A 313 -16.70 22.40 6.84
C THR A 313 -16.78 21.04 6.18
N VAL A 314 -17.72 20.20 6.66
CA VAL A 314 -17.99 18.87 6.12
C VAL A 314 -18.71 18.98 4.77
N VAL A 315 -18.09 18.42 3.74
CA VAL A 315 -18.65 18.31 2.38
C VAL A 315 -19.51 17.06 2.26
N PHE A 316 -19.04 15.97 2.85
CA PHE A 316 -19.66 14.65 2.80
C PHE A 316 -19.19 13.80 4.00
N GLU A 317 -20.06 12.94 4.54
CA GLU A 317 -19.74 11.97 5.59
C GLU A 317 -20.69 10.77 5.50
N GLU A 318 -20.16 9.58 5.23
CA GLU A 318 -20.94 8.34 5.12
C GLU A 318 -20.09 7.12 5.46
N THR A 319 -20.76 6.03 5.85
CA THR A 319 -20.12 4.73 6.03
C THR A 319 -20.11 3.99 4.69
N LEU A 320 -18.92 3.62 4.22
CA LEU A 320 -18.71 2.79 3.03
C LEU A 320 -18.28 1.39 3.46
N THR A 321 -18.71 0.37 2.72
CA THR A 321 -18.27 -1.01 2.93
C THR A 321 -17.35 -1.41 1.78
N VAL A 322 -16.15 -1.89 2.11
CA VAL A 322 -15.18 -2.44 1.15
C VAL A 322 -14.87 -3.88 1.52
N GLU A 323 -14.72 -4.74 0.52
CA GLU A 323 -14.31 -6.14 0.70
C GLU A 323 -12.84 -6.30 0.28
N GLU A 324 -12.30 -7.51 0.35
CA GLU A 324 -10.95 -7.85 -0.11
C GLU A 324 -10.79 -7.71 -1.63
N SER A 325 -10.70 -6.47 -2.11
CA SER A 325 -10.62 -6.12 -3.53
C SER A 325 -10.11 -4.69 -3.70
N ALA A 326 -9.92 -4.29 -4.96
CA ALA A 326 -9.62 -2.93 -5.32
C ALA A 326 -10.90 -2.12 -5.56
N TYR A 327 -10.92 -0.86 -5.12
CA TYR A 327 -12.05 0.06 -5.27
C TYR A 327 -11.59 1.46 -5.67
N THR A 328 -12.40 2.08 -6.52
CA THR A 328 -12.36 3.52 -6.79
C THR A 328 -13.54 4.20 -6.12
N VAL A 329 -13.28 5.20 -5.28
CA VAL A 329 -14.32 6.05 -4.68
C VAL A 329 -14.21 7.45 -5.28
N ALA A 330 -15.11 7.78 -6.21
CA ALA A 330 -15.15 9.09 -6.84
C ALA A 330 -16.20 10.00 -6.21
N ALA A 331 -15.81 11.19 -5.76
CA ALA A 331 -16.77 12.22 -5.37
C ALA A 331 -17.33 12.89 -6.62
N VAL A 332 -18.61 12.69 -6.91
CA VAL A 332 -19.33 13.20 -8.10
C VAL A 332 -20.47 14.13 -7.70
N GLY A 333 -21.05 14.86 -8.67
CA GLY A 333 -22.14 15.81 -8.45
C GLY A 333 -21.66 17.25 -8.24
N GLU A 334 -22.47 18.07 -7.54
CA GLU A 334 -22.20 19.49 -7.27
C GLU A 334 -22.56 19.89 -5.84
N LEU A 335 -21.75 20.77 -5.25
CA LEU A 335 -22.03 21.33 -3.92
C LEU A 335 -23.15 22.37 -3.96
N SER A 336 -23.18 23.23 -4.99
CA SER A 336 -24.14 24.32 -5.07
C SER A 336 -25.58 23.85 -5.20
N GLU A 337 -25.78 22.70 -5.84
CA GLU A 337 -27.08 22.06 -6.02
C GLU A 337 -27.38 21.00 -4.95
N GLY A 338 -26.39 20.64 -4.11
CA GLY A 338 -26.55 19.64 -3.06
C GLY A 338 -26.72 18.22 -3.60
N THR A 339 -26.12 17.93 -4.76
CA THR A 339 -26.21 16.65 -5.47
C THR A 339 -24.97 15.79 -5.28
N GLN A 340 -24.00 16.24 -4.48
CA GLN A 340 -22.77 15.52 -4.26
C GLN A 340 -22.99 14.14 -3.63
N ALA A 341 -22.30 13.13 -4.16
CA ALA A 341 -22.37 11.76 -3.69
C ALA A 341 -21.07 10.99 -3.97
N PRO A 342 -20.75 9.95 -3.20
CA PRO A 342 -19.70 9.01 -3.55
C PRO A 342 -20.21 8.05 -4.62
N LEU A 343 -19.44 7.88 -5.69
CA LEU A 343 -19.57 6.77 -6.62
C LEU A 343 -18.50 5.74 -6.26
N VAL A 344 -18.93 4.65 -5.62
CA VAL A 344 -18.06 3.53 -5.24
C VAL A 344 -18.09 2.50 -6.36
N LEU A 345 -16.92 2.20 -6.91
CA LEU A 345 -16.74 1.26 -8.01
C LEU A 345 -15.76 0.18 -7.57
N ALA A 346 -16.10 -1.08 -7.80
CA ALA A 346 -15.12 -2.16 -7.74
C ALA A 346 -14.18 -2.04 -8.94
N ASP A 347 -12.89 -2.24 -8.71
CA ASP A 347 -11.87 -2.29 -9.76
C ASP A 347 -11.60 -3.77 -10.08
N ASP A 348 -12.63 -4.40 -10.66
CA ASP A 348 -12.72 -5.83 -10.94
C ASP A 348 -12.35 -6.19 -12.38
N ALA A 349 -11.57 -5.31 -13.03
CA ALA A 349 -11.07 -5.56 -14.37
C ALA A 349 -10.29 -6.88 -14.39
N THR A 350 -10.66 -7.79 -15.29
CA THR A 350 -9.82 -8.95 -15.59
C THR A 350 -8.63 -8.48 -16.40
N MET A 351 -7.42 -8.90 -15.99
CA MET A 351 -6.17 -8.52 -16.63
C MET A 351 -6.20 -8.91 -18.12
N PRO A 352 -6.04 -7.94 -19.05
CA PRO A 352 -6.09 -8.22 -20.48
C PRO A 352 -4.78 -8.82 -20.99
N ALA A 353 -4.79 -9.27 -22.25
CA ALA A 353 -3.58 -9.74 -22.91
C ALA A 353 -2.57 -8.60 -23.17
N ASP A 354 -1.29 -8.93 -23.37
CA ASP A 354 -0.22 -7.95 -23.59
C ASP A 354 -0.42 -7.02 -24.81
N ASP A 355 -1.36 -7.32 -25.72
CA ASP A 355 -1.71 -6.52 -26.89
C ASP A 355 -3.08 -5.83 -26.80
N THR A 356 -3.80 -6.00 -25.69
CA THR A 356 -5.10 -5.36 -25.41
C THR A 356 -5.12 -4.69 -24.04
N ALA A 357 -5.99 -3.70 -23.88
CA ALA A 357 -6.25 -2.99 -22.64
C ALA A 357 -7.75 -3.07 -22.33
N VAL A 358 -8.13 -2.98 -21.07
CA VAL A 358 -9.55 -2.85 -20.68
C VAL A 358 -9.80 -1.43 -20.16
N VAL A 359 -10.89 -0.82 -20.61
CA VAL A 359 -11.21 0.57 -20.31
C VAL A 359 -12.67 0.71 -19.87
N ARG A 360 -12.93 1.56 -18.88
CA ARG A 360 -14.30 2.02 -18.54
C ARG A 360 -14.37 3.53 -18.47
N LEU A 361 -15.58 4.07 -18.59
CA LEU A 361 -15.85 5.50 -18.45
C LEU A 361 -16.67 5.77 -17.19
N VAL A 362 -16.26 6.76 -16.40
CA VAL A 362 -17.08 7.39 -15.38
C VAL A 362 -17.55 8.74 -15.91
N HIS A 363 -18.87 8.94 -15.99
CA HIS A 363 -19.43 10.23 -16.34
C HIS A 363 -19.66 11.06 -15.07
N ALA A 364 -18.69 11.90 -14.70
CA ALA A 364 -18.76 12.75 -13.51
C ALA A 364 -19.12 14.23 -13.80
N SER A 365 -19.30 14.62 -15.06
CA SER A 365 -19.79 15.95 -15.42
C SER A 365 -21.24 16.14 -14.95
N PRO A 366 -21.56 17.23 -14.21
CA PRO A 366 -22.88 17.40 -13.60
C PRO A 366 -23.94 18.06 -14.51
N ASP A 367 -23.50 18.84 -15.49
CA ASP A 367 -24.38 19.60 -16.41
C ASP A 367 -24.58 18.90 -17.77
N ALA A 368 -23.73 17.91 -18.09
CA ALA A 368 -23.85 17.14 -19.31
C ALA A 368 -24.94 16.05 -19.19
N PRO A 369 -25.80 15.90 -20.22
CA PRO A 369 -26.69 14.74 -20.34
C PRO A 369 -25.88 13.47 -20.63
N ALA A 370 -26.55 12.32 -20.71
CA ALA A 370 -25.91 11.07 -21.11
C ALA A 370 -25.06 11.23 -22.38
N VAL A 371 -23.90 10.55 -22.40
CA VAL A 371 -22.90 10.68 -23.47
C VAL A 371 -22.57 9.35 -24.12
N ASP A 372 -22.26 9.43 -25.40
CA ASP A 372 -21.60 8.38 -26.15
C ASP A 372 -20.11 8.72 -26.31
N VAL A 373 -19.26 7.69 -26.31
CA VAL A 373 -17.84 7.82 -26.60
C VAL A 373 -17.49 6.95 -27.79
N THR A 374 -17.01 7.60 -28.84
CA THR A 374 -16.63 6.97 -30.11
C THR A 374 -15.16 7.26 -30.43
N VAL A 375 -14.57 6.50 -31.35
CA VAL A 375 -13.18 6.71 -31.79
C VAL A 375 -13.14 7.41 -33.14
N GLU A 376 -12.45 8.56 -33.23
CA GLU A 376 -12.35 9.34 -34.47
C GLU A 376 -11.77 8.48 -35.60
N GLY A 377 -12.44 8.48 -36.75
CA GLY A 377 -11.97 7.77 -37.95
C GLY A 377 -12.15 6.25 -37.90
N ALA A 378 -12.75 5.71 -36.84
CA ALA A 378 -13.17 4.32 -36.73
C ALA A 378 -14.70 4.22 -36.57
N ASP A 379 -15.29 3.13 -37.06
CA ASP A 379 -16.69 2.77 -36.79
C ASP A 379 -16.73 1.96 -35.47
N LEU A 380 -16.33 2.61 -34.38
CA LEU A 380 -16.17 2.01 -33.06
C LEU A 380 -16.75 2.94 -31.99
N THR A 381 -17.83 2.48 -31.35
CA THR A 381 -18.37 3.03 -30.12
C THR A 381 -17.79 2.25 -28.95
N LEU A 382 -17.13 2.94 -28.02
CA LEU A 382 -16.63 2.34 -26.79
C LEU A 382 -17.74 2.29 -25.73
N PHE A 383 -18.45 3.40 -25.56
CA PHE A 383 -19.49 3.55 -24.55
C PHE A 383 -20.72 4.23 -25.17
N ASP A 384 -21.91 3.70 -24.87
CA ASP A 384 -23.21 4.12 -25.42
C ASP A 384 -24.12 4.52 -24.25
N GLY A 385 -24.61 5.75 -24.25
CA GLY A 385 -25.58 6.26 -23.29
C GLY A 385 -25.12 6.22 -21.82
N VAL A 386 -23.87 6.59 -21.53
CA VAL A 386 -23.40 6.62 -20.13
C VAL A 386 -24.05 7.79 -19.40
N GLU A 387 -24.87 7.48 -18.39
CA GLU A 387 -25.62 8.48 -17.62
C GLU A 387 -24.72 9.26 -16.65
N PRO A 388 -25.01 10.55 -16.37
CA PRO A 388 -24.25 11.34 -15.41
C PRO A 388 -24.33 10.76 -13.99
N GLY A 389 -23.19 10.77 -13.30
CA GLY A 389 -23.01 10.17 -11.97
C GLY A 389 -22.86 8.65 -11.99
N THR A 390 -22.65 8.02 -13.15
CA THR A 390 -22.51 6.55 -13.27
C THR A 390 -21.21 6.15 -13.97
N ALA A 391 -20.91 4.85 -13.94
CA ALA A 391 -19.81 4.24 -14.67
C ALA A 391 -20.36 3.26 -15.71
N SER A 392 -19.64 3.13 -16.83
CA SER A 392 -19.85 2.03 -17.77
C SER A 392 -19.22 0.74 -17.24
N GLU A 393 -19.57 -0.37 -17.87
CA GLU A 393 -18.78 -1.61 -17.78
C GLU A 393 -17.41 -1.43 -18.48
N TYR A 394 -16.48 -2.32 -18.17
CA TYR A 394 -15.20 -2.41 -18.89
C TYR A 394 -15.38 -2.93 -20.32
N VAL A 395 -14.59 -2.37 -21.24
CA VAL A 395 -14.52 -2.78 -22.64
C VAL A 395 -13.07 -3.04 -23.00
N GLU A 396 -12.81 -4.18 -23.62
CA GLU A 396 -11.48 -4.51 -24.13
C GLU A 396 -11.22 -3.84 -25.49
N VAL A 397 -10.05 -3.21 -25.61
CA VAL A 397 -9.59 -2.49 -26.80
C VAL A 397 -8.15 -2.87 -27.14
N PRO A 398 -7.73 -2.82 -28.41
CA PRO A 398 -6.30 -2.94 -28.74
C PRO A 398 -5.43 -1.90 -28.04
N ALA A 399 -4.20 -2.24 -27.66
CA ALA A 399 -3.25 -1.24 -27.15
C ALA A 399 -2.91 -0.21 -28.24
N GLY A 400 -2.79 1.07 -27.87
CA GLY A 400 -2.42 2.14 -28.78
C GLY A 400 -3.00 3.51 -28.45
N GLU A 401 -2.87 4.42 -29.41
CA GLU A 401 -3.36 5.80 -29.35
C GLU A 401 -4.77 5.90 -29.94
N TYR A 402 -5.66 6.58 -29.24
CA TYR A 402 -7.03 6.82 -29.63
C TYR A 402 -7.35 8.31 -29.54
N THR A 403 -8.06 8.82 -30.54
CA THR A 403 -8.73 10.13 -30.44
C THR A 403 -10.19 9.86 -30.12
N LEU A 404 -10.57 10.03 -28.86
CA LEU A 404 -11.93 9.83 -28.37
C LEU A 404 -12.80 11.05 -28.70
N GLU A 405 -13.96 10.82 -29.27
CA GLU A 405 -15.01 11.82 -29.49
C GLU A 405 -16.14 11.57 -28.49
N VAL A 406 -16.32 12.52 -27.57
CA VAL A 406 -17.47 12.55 -26.65
C VAL A 406 -18.62 13.24 -27.37
N ARG A 407 -19.78 12.57 -27.40
CA ARG A 407 -20.98 12.98 -28.14
C ARG A 407 -22.17 13.01 -27.19
N GLY A 408 -23.17 13.84 -27.49
CA GLY A 408 -24.47 13.71 -26.83
C GLY A 408 -25.16 12.41 -27.27
N ASP A 409 -25.76 11.68 -26.32
CA ASP A 409 -26.41 10.39 -26.54
C ASP A 409 -27.46 10.43 -27.67
N THR A 410 -27.31 9.55 -28.65
CA THR A 410 -28.36 9.22 -29.62
C THR A 410 -28.45 7.72 -29.86
N GLU A 411 -29.62 7.22 -30.27
CA GLU A 411 -29.81 5.80 -30.66
C GLU A 411 -28.82 5.32 -31.74
N GLY A 412 -28.21 6.25 -32.50
CA GLY A 412 -27.23 5.97 -33.54
C GLY A 412 -25.77 6.19 -33.14
N ASN A 413 -25.50 6.64 -31.90
CA ASN A 413 -24.17 7.09 -31.44
C ASN A 413 -23.56 8.15 -32.38
N ASP A 414 -24.41 8.97 -33.01
CA ASP A 414 -24.07 9.92 -34.07
C ASP A 414 -24.38 11.37 -33.71
N GLY A 415 -24.55 11.64 -32.41
CA GLY A 415 -24.71 12.98 -31.86
C GLY A 415 -23.54 13.91 -32.20
N ASP A 416 -23.78 15.21 -32.00
CA ASP A 416 -22.75 16.23 -32.18
C ASP A 416 -21.58 15.97 -31.23
N VAL A 417 -20.34 16.07 -31.76
CA VAL A 417 -19.12 15.98 -30.94
C VAL A 417 -19.03 17.23 -30.08
N VAL A 418 -19.00 17.02 -28.77
CA VAL A 418 -18.90 18.09 -27.77
C VAL A 418 -17.49 18.27 -27.24
N ALA A 419 -16.69 17.21 -27.22
CA ALA A 419 -15.28 17.25 -26.83
C ALA A 419 -14.49 16.13 -27.53
N THR A 420 -13.18 16.34 -27.65
CA THR A 420 -12.25 15.38 -28.26
C THR A 420 -11.00 15.27 -27.40
N PHE A 421 -10.56 14.04 -27.13
CA PHE A 421 -9.40 13.75 -26.28
C PHE A 421 -8.48 12.73 -26.95
N ASP A 422 -7.19 13.03 -26.99
CA ASP A 422 -6.18 12.06 -27.38
C ASP A 422 -5.74 11.28 -26.13
N VAL A 423 -5.86 9.95 -26.18
CA VAL A 423 -5.49 9.04 -25.07
C VAL A 423 -4.63 7.90 -25.60
N ALA A 424 -3.77 7.38 -24.73
CA ALA A 424 -2.93 6.22 -25.00
C ALA A 424 -3.24 5.15 -23.97
N VAL A 425 -3.41 3.90 -24.42
CA VAL A 425 -3.59 2.74 -23.53
C VAL A 425 -2.54 1.69 -23.86
N GLU A 426 -1.90 1.16 -22.82
CA GLU A 426 -0.87 0.13 -22.92
C GLU A 426 -1.51 -1.26 -22.78
N GLY A 427 -0.91 -2.25 -23.45
CA GLY A 427 -1.40 -3.63 -23.36
C GLY A 427 -1.13 -4.23 -21.99
N GLY A 428 -1.99 -5.15 -21.55
CA GLY A 428 -1.95 -5.75 -20.22
C GLY A 428 -2.47 -4.84 -19.09
N MET A 429 -3.00 -3.65 -19.41
CA MET A 429 -3.42 -2.65 -18.41
C MET A 429 -4.94 -2.43 -18.40
N ALA A 430 -5.46 -2.09 -17.22
CA ALA A 430 -6.83 -1.62 -17.03
C ALA A 430 -6.86 -0.11 -16.78
N TYR A 431 -7.89 0.59 -17.25
CA TYR A 431 -8.03 2.03 -17.06
C TYR A 431 -9.48 2.47 -16.78
N THR A 432 -9.60 3.49 -15.92
CA THR A 432 -10.81 4.28 -15.77
C THR A 432 -10.59 5.68 -16.32
N ALA A 433 -11.45 6.11 -17.24
CA ALA A 433 -11.50 7.48 -17.73
C ALA A 433 -12.65 8.23 -17.04
N PHE A 434 -12.36 9.34 -16.37
CA PHE A 434 -13.34 10.21 -15.70
C PHE A 434 -13.62 11.43 -16.56
N ALA A 435 -14.83 11.51 -17.12
CA ALA A 435 -15.35 12.70 -17.77
C ALA A 435 -15.81 13.70 -16.71
N THR A 436 -15.04 14.77 -16.48
CA THR A 436 -15.24 15.70 -15.35
C THR A 436 -15.38 17.15 -15.82
N GLY A 437 -15.95 18.01 -14.97
CA GLY A 437 -16.11 19.44 -15.28
C GLY A 437 -17.40 19.74 -16.04
N TYR A 438 -17.57 21.01 -16.40
CA TYR A 438 -18.79 21.53 -17.01
C TYR A 438 -18.71 21.53 -18.53
N LEU A 439 -19.75 21.05 -19.20
CA LEU A 439 -19.93 21.21 -20.63
C LEU A 439 -20.19 22.69 -21.00
N THR A 440 -20.86 23.45 -20.12
CA THR A 440 -21.16 24.88 -20.29
C THR A 440 -20.57 25.77 -19.17
N PRO A 441 -19.23 25.80 -18.98
CA PRO A 441 -18.59 26.40 -17.80
C PRO A 441 -18.82 27.92 -17.62
N ASP A 442 -19.29 28.63 -18.65
CA ASP A 442 -19.63 30.06 -18.56
C ASP A 442 -20.98 30.32 -17.86
N ASP A 443 -21.86 29.31 -17.79
CA ASP A 443 -23.20 29.38 -17.20
C ASP A 443 -23.29 28.67 -15.83
N ASP A 444 -22.19 28.06 -15.38
CA ASP A 444 -22.09 27.17 -14.22
C ASP A 444 -21.38 27.81 -13.01
N PRO A 445 -21.50 27.24 -11.79
CA PRO A 445 -20.99 27.85 -10.55
C PRO A 445 -19.46 27.95 -10.50
N SER A 446 -18.73 27.15 -11.29
CA SER A 446 -17.29 27.27 -11.48
C SER A 446 -16.92 27.23 -12.97
N SER A 447 -15.79 27.84 -13.33
CA SER A 447 -15.32 27.91 -14.71
C SER A 447 -14.44 26.71 -15.10
N CYS A 448 -14.70 25.52 -14.54
CA CYS A 448 -13.94 24.30 -14.81
C CYS A 448 -14.50 23.62 -16.08
N PRO A 449 -13.83 23.72 -17.25
CA PRO A 449 -14.36 23.19 -18.50
C PRO A 449 -14.31 21.66 -18.52
N PHE A 450 -15.19 21.03 -19.28
CA PHE A 450 -15.21 19.59 -19.51
C PHE A 450 -13.83 19.05 -19.93
N ASP A 451 -13.42 17.96 -19.30
CA ASP A 451 -12.11 17.33 -19.52
C ASP A 451 -12.17 15.83 -19.17
N LEU A 452 -11.16 15.09 -19.63
CA LEU A 452 -11.04 13.66 -19.38
C LEU A 452 -9.78 13.38 -18.56
N VAL A 453 -9.96 12.79 -17.37
CA VAL A 453 -8.86 12.31 -16.52
C VAL A 453 -8.76 10.81 -16.69
N VAL A 454 -7.58 10.27 -16.99
CA VAL A 454 -7.38 8.83 -17.16
C VAL A 454 -6.48 8.32 -16.06
N ALA A 455 -6.90 7.25 -15.39
CA ALA A 455 -6.13 6.55 -14.36
C ALA A 455 -5.99 5.08 -14.72
N SER A 456 -4.85 4.47 -14.39
CA SER A 456 -4.66 3.02 -14.46
C SER A 456 -5.27 2.35 -13.23
N ASP A 457 -5.95 1.24 -13.45
CA ASP A 457 -6.66 0.50 -12.41
C ASP A 457 -5.84 -0.73 -12.01
N MET A 458 -6.01 -1.18 -10.77
CA MET A 458 -5.64 -2.55 -10.41
C MET A 458 -6.51 -3.51 -11.23
N ALA A 459 -5.89 -4.59 -11.72
CA ALA A 459 -6.56 -5.65 -12.46
C ALA A 459 -6.32 -6.99 -11.77
N THR A 460 -7.31 -7.87 -11.83
CA THR A 460 -7.25 -9.20 -11.26
C THR A 460 -6.78 -10.20 -12.32
N GLU A 461 -5.87 -11.11 -11.95
CA GLU A 461 -5.51 -12.20 -12.86
C GLU A 461 -6.73 -13.09 -13.14
N ALA A 462 -6.93 -13.47 -14.39
CA ALA A 462 -8.02 -14.39 -14.74
C ALA A 462 -7.82 -15.72 -14.00
N GLU A 463 -8.81 -16.16 -13.22
CA GLU A 463 -8.81 -17.51 -12.65
C GLU A 463 -8.68 -18.52 -13.79
N GLY A 464 -7.53 -19.18 -13.87
CA GLY A 464 -7.28 -20.16 -14.93
C GLY A 464 -8.32 -21.26 -14.88
N GLU A 465 -9.12 -21.39 -15.95
CA GLU A 465 -9.93 -22.59 -16.17
C GLU A 465 -8.97 -23.79 -16.17
N MET A 466 -8.96 -24.56 -15.08
CA MET A 466 -8.36 -25.88 -15.07
C MET A 466 -9.12 -26.73 -16.09
N GLU A 467 -8.61 -26.80 -17.32
CA GLU A 467 -9.04 -27.81 -18.27
C GLU A 467 -8.80 -29.17 -17.62
N GLU A 468 -9.87 -29.81 -17.16
CA GLU A 468 -9.85 -31.23 -16.85
C GLU A 468 -9.53 -31.99 -18.13
N ASP A 469 -8.24 -32.28 -18.35
CA ASP A 469 -7.77 -33.19 -19.37
C ASP A 469 -8.26 -34.60 -19.03
N SER A 470 -9.52 -34.86 -19.40
CA SER A 470 -10.12 -36.18 -19.40
C SER A 470 -9.56 -37.00 -20.57
N SER A 471 -8.28 -37.34 -20.47
CA SER A 471 -7.64 -38.44 -21.21
C SER A 471 -8.32 -39.76 -20.80
N SER A 472 -9.47 -40.04 -21.42
CA SER A 472 -10.08 -41.37 -21.42
C SER A 472 -9.22 -42.30 -22.29
N GLY A 473 -8.36 -43.07 -21.62
CA GLY A 473 -7.62 -44.18 -22.20
C GLY A 473 -8.60 -45.27 -22.66
N GLU A 474 -8.86 -45.33 -23.96
CA GLU A 474 -9.59 -46.39 -24.63
C GLU A 474 -8.69 -47.65 -24.68
N GLU A 475 -8.79 -48.53 -23.67
CA GLU A 475 -8.24 -49.89 -23.78
C GLU A 475 -9.19 -50.75 -24.62
N THR A 476 -8.84 -50.93 -25.89
CA THR A 476 -9.43 -51.96 -26.75
C THR A 476 -8.96 -53.35 -26.31
N GLU A 477 -9.84 -54.14 -25.72
CA GLU A 477 -9.68 -55.60 -25.61
C GLU A 477 -9.95 -56.24 -26.99
N GLU A 478 -8.91 -56.83 -27.58
CA GLU A 478 -9.02 -57.83 -28.65
C GLU A 478 -9.49 -59.16 -28.04
N ASP A 479 -10.66 -59.65 -28.45
CA ASP A 479 -10.90 -61.10 -28.52
C ASP A 479 -12.00 -61.47 -29.55
N ALA A 480 -11.63 -62.41 -30.43
CA ALA A 480 -12.41 -63.20 -31.41
C ALA A 480 -12.66 -62.64 -32.84
#